data_AF-K1SML9-F1
#
_entry.id   AF-K1SML9-F1
#
_cell.length_a   1.000
_cell.length_b   1.000
_cell.length_c   1.000
_cell.angle_alpha   90.00
_cell.angle_beta   90.00
_cell.angle_gamma   90.00
#
_symmetry.space_group_name_H-M   'P 1'
#
loop_
_entity.id
_entity.type
_entity.pdbx_description
1 polymer ?
#
loop_
_entity_poly.entity_id
_entity_poly.type
_entity_poly.pdbx_seq_one_letter_code
_entity_poly.pdbx_strand_id
1 'polypeptide(L)'
;GQRFNAAQHTAVLSDGEAKLLQGSVRLLSAAYDSDPEGYLIEIRSGTSEWARQAAAEMFNTLGISFSGRLTPTMIRQTWTNNTPVKFFPVCRDEYTPELSSVELIPVERFLSVDDYHPFISAATVVQTLFSEAGYTLESDFLNGEFFRSLYLSGAYSSRDTNALRNHMDFLARR
;
A
#
# COMPACT_ATOMS: atom_id res chain seq x y z
N GLY A 1 -11.47 -8.29 38.28
CA GLY A 1 -10.32 -8.24 37.35
C GLY A 1 -9.67 -9.61 37.15
N GLN A 2 -8.77 -10.00 38.05
CA GLN A 2 -7.86 -11.15 37.85
C GLN A 2 -8.52 -12.52 37.60
N ARG A 3 -9.64 -12.83 38.27
CA ARG A 3 -10.35 -14.11 38.09
C ARG A 3 -11.10 -14.23 36.76
N PHE A 4 -11.66 -13.13 36.24
CA PHE A 4 -12.36 -13.12 34.96
C PHE A 4 -11.36 -13.31 33.80
N ASN A 5 -10.25 -12.58 33.83
CA ASN A 5 -9.21 -12.71 32.79
C ASN A 5 -8.42 -14.04 32.86
N ALA A 6 -8.67 -14.89 33.86
CA ALA A 6 -8.04 -16.21 33.97
C ALA A 6 -8.78 -17.31 33.17
N ALA A 7 -9.98 -17.01 32.66
CA ALA A 7 -10.76 -17.91 31.80
C ALA A 7 -11.04 -17.23 30.45
N GLN A 8 -11.28 -18.04 29.42
CA GLN A 8 -11.65 -17.51 28.11
C GLN A 8 -13.14 -17.17 28.10
N HIS A 9 -13.45 -15.93 27.72
CA HIS A 9 -14.81 -15.43 27.60
C HIS A 9 -15.05 -14.92 26.17
N THR A 10 -16.28 -15.02 25.68
CA THR A 10 -16.70 -14.47 24.38
C THR A 10 -17.89 -13.54 24.59
N ALA A 11 -17.92 -12.39 23.91
CA ALA A 11 -19.07 -11.49 23.88
C ALA A 11 -19.48 -11.20 22.44
N VAL A 12 -20.75 -10.87 22.29
CA VAL A 12 -21.35 -10.38 21.05
C VAL A 12 -21.99 -9.02 21.35
N LEU A 13 -21.55 -7.98 20.66
CA LEU A 13 -22.24 -6.69 20.58
C LEU A 13 -23.29 -6.80 19.48
N SER A 14 -24.55 -6.50 19.80
CA SER A 14 -25.66 -6.53 18.85
C SER A 14 -26.49 -5.26 18.95
N ASP A 15 -27.07 -4.84 17.83
CA ASP A 15 -28.14 -3.84 17.78
C ASP A 15 -29.39 -4.50 17.19
N GLY A 16 -30.40 -4.71 18.02
CA GLY A 16 -31.53 -5.58 17.70
C GLY A 16 -31.08 -7.03 17.40
N GLU A 17 -31.43 -7.54 16.23
CA GLU A 17 -31.02 -8.87 15.75
C GLU A 17 -29.66 -8.86 15.02
N ALA A 18 -29.10 -7.70 14.71
CA ALA A 18 -27.85 -7.58 13.96
C ALA A 18 -26.64 -7.70 14.90
N LYS A 19 -25.77 -8.68 14.63
CA LYS A 19 -24.49 -8.84 15.34
C LYS A 19 -23.46 -7.85 14.79
N LEU A 20 -23.05 -6.89 15.60
CA LEU A 20 -22.09 -5.84 15.24
C LEU A 20 -20.63 -6.25 15.49
N LEU A 21 -20.38 -6.96 16.60
CA LEU A 21 -19.03 -7.38 16.99
C LEU A 21 -19.11 -8.72 17.73
N GLN A 22 -18.19 -9.65 17.49
CA GLN A 22 -18.08 -10.87 18.29
C GLN A 22 -16.63 -11.24 18.55
N GLY A 23 -16.24 -11.35 19.82
CA GLY A 23 -14.91 -11.83 20.13
C GLY A 23 -14.58 -12.13 21.56
N SER A 24 -13.32 -12.48 21.77
CA SER A 24 -12.80 -12.85 23.10
C SER A 24 -12.78 -11.64 24.02
N VAL A 25 -13.26 -11.76 25.25
CA VAL A 25 -13.43 -10.62 26.15
C VAL A 25 -12.30 -10.55 27.17
N ARG A 26 -11.82 -9.33 27.41
CA ARG A 26 -10.93 -9.02 28.53
C ARG A 26 -11.54 -7.90 29.38
N LEU A 27 -11.56 -8.09 30.69
CA LEU A 27 -11.97 -7.06 31.65
C LEU A 27 -10.79 -6.12 31.92
N LEU A 28 -10.92 -4.85 31.56
CA LEU A 28 -9.89 -3.81 31.74
C LEU A 28 -10.01 -3.15 33.12
N SER A 29 -11.20 -2.73 33.50
CA SER A 29 -11.48 -2.18 34.82
C SER A 29 -12.88 -2.58 35.28
N ALA A 30 -13.05 -2.61 36.59
CA ALA A 30 -14.34 -2.72 37.24
C ALA A 30 -14.37 -1.61 38.28
N ALA A 31 -15.25 -0.63 38.07
CA ALA A 31 -15.46 0.43 39.02
C ALA A 31 -16.63 -0.02 39.91
N TYR A 32 -16.26 -0.48 41.10
CA TYR A 32 -17.17 -0.75 42.21
C TYR A 32 -17.17 0.51 43.09
N ASP A 33 -18.33 0.95 43.57
CA ASP A 33 -18.51 2.20 44.33
C ASP A 33 -18.25 3.51 43.53
N SER A 34 -18.42 3.49 42.21
CA SER A 34 -18.49 4.71 41.37
C SER A 34 -19.93 4.97 40.91
N ASP A 35 -20.33 6.22 40.69
CA ASP A 35 -21.59 6.55 40.01
C ASP A 35 -21.30 7.12 38.61
N PRO A 36 -21.59 6.38 37.51
CA PRO A 36 -22.21 5.06 37.47
C PRO A 36 -21.23 3.91 37.77
N GLU A 37 -21.76 2.82 38.33
CA GLU A 37 -21.01 1.56 38.44
C GLU A 37 -20.86 0.96 37.03
N GLY A 38 -19.69 0.40 36.75
CA GLY A 38 -19.43 -0.05 35.39
C GLY A 38 -18.23 -0.95 35.24
N TYR A 39 -18.31 -1.78 34.20
CA TYR A 39 -17.20 -2.59 33.71
C TYR A 39 -16.70 -1.99 32.41
N LEU A 40 -15.39 -1.74 32.35
CA LEU A 40 -14.73 -1.47 31.08
C LEU A 40 -14.22 -2.81 30.54
N ILE A 41 -14.77 -3.25 29.42
CA ILE A 41 -14.39 -4.49 28.74
C ILE A 41 -13.82 -4.20 27.36
N GLU A 42 -12.83 -4.99 26.96
CA GLU A 42 -12.28 -5.04 25.61
C GLU A 42 -12.77 -6.33 24.94
N ILE A 43 -13.38 -6.23 23.76
CA ILE A 43 -13.75 -7.39 22.95
C ILE A 43 -12.73 -7.54 21.82
N ARG A 44 -11.91 -8.57 21.92
CA ARG A 44 -10.85 -8.99 21.00
C ARG A 44 -11.31 -10.14 20.11
N SER A 45 -11.92 -9.82 18.97
CA SER A 45 -11.90 -10.56 17.68
C SER A 45 -13.13 -10.18 16.85
N GLY A 46 -13.12 -10.53 15.57
CA GLY A 46 -14.08 -10.10 14.54
C GLY A 46 -13.46 -9.23 13.44
N THR A 47 -12.23 -8.75 13.65
CA THR A 47 -11.55 -7.77 12.79
C THR A 47 -10.28 -8.31 12.12
N SER A 48 -10.03 -9.62 12.08
CA SER A 48 -8.84 -10.20 11.42
C SER A 48 -9.15 -10.99 10.16
N GLU A 49 -10.41 -11.11 9.76
CA GLU A 49 -10.77 -11.79 8.51
C GLU A 49 -10.20 -11.07 7.30
N TRP A 50 -10.21 -9.73 7.28
CA TRP A 50 -9.51 -8.95 6.25
C TRP A 50 -8.02 -9.30 6.20
N ALA A 51 -7.37 -9.48 7.36
CA ALA A 51 -5.95 -9.80 7.42
C ALA A 51 -5.67 -11.23 6.94
N ARG A 52 -6.57 -12.18 7.23
CA ARG A 52 -6.48 -13.56 6.73
C ARG A 52 -6.71 -13.63 5.23
N GLN A 53 -7.70 -12.91 4.71
CA GLN A 53 -7.99 -12.82 3.28
C GLN A 53 -6.83 -12.15 2.54
N ALA A 54 -6.34 -11.00 3.04
CA ALA A 54 -5.18 -10.30 2.50
C ALA A 54 -3.92 -11.17 2.43
N ALA A 55 -3.73 -12.08 3.41
CA ALA A 55 -2.60 -12.99 3.43
C ALA A 55 -2.76 -14.20 2.49
N ALA A 56 -4.01 -14.57 2.15
CA ALA A 56 -4.31 -15.71 1.29
C ALA A 56 -4.36 -15.33 -0.20
N GLU A 57 -4.70 -14.09 -0.51
CA GLU A 57 -4.85 -13.62 -1.88
C GLU A 57 -3.54 -13.07 -2.47
N MET A 58 -3.36 -13.28 -3.78
CA MET A 58 -2.24 -12.67 -4.48
C MET A 58 -2.54 -11.19 -4.74
N PHE A 59 -1.54 -10.31 -4.61
CA PHE A 59 -1.75 -8.88 -4.83
C PHE A 59 -2.31 -8.54 -6.23
N ASN A 60 -2.05 -9.37 -7.24
CA ASN A 60 -2.58 -9.19 -8.59
C ASN A 60 -4.07 -9.56 -8.75
N THR A 61 -4.70 -10.15 -7.74
CA THR A 61 -6.15 -10.45 -7.75
C THR A 61 -6.98 -9.35 -7.13
N LEU A 62 -6.35 -8.37 -6.45
CA LEU A 62 -7.03 -7.19 -5.93
C LEU A 62 -7.76 -6.47 -7.05
N GLY A 63 -9.01 -6.05 -6.80
CA GLY A 63 -9.90 -5.36 -7.76
C GLY A 63 -9.46 -3.97 -8.21
N ILE A 64 -8.17 -3.64 -8.16
CA ILE A 64 -7.60 -2.36 -8.58
C ILE A 64 -7.44 -2.37 -10.11
N SER A 65 -8.49 -1.92 -10.79
CA SER A 65 -8.50 -1.85 -12.26
C SER A 65 -7.66 -0.69 -12.78
N PHE A 66 -6.60 -1.00 -13.53
CA PHE A 66 -5.85 -0.02 -14.33
C PHE A 66 -5.39 -0.66 -15.64
N SER A 67 -5.79 -0.09 -16.77
CA SER A 67 -5.36 -0.54 -18.10
C SER A 67 -5.16 0.65 -19.02
N GLY A 68 -4.21 0.53 -19.94
CA GLY A 68 -3.92 1.58 -20.91
C GLY A 68 -2.63 1.34 -21.65
N ARG A 69 -2.46 2.05 -22.77
CA ARG A 69 -1.18 2.06 -23.50
C ARG A 69 -0.24 3.04 -22.81
N LEU A 70 0.94 2.55 -22.44
CA LEU A 70 1.96 3.40 -21.84
C LEU A 70 2.52 4.37 -22.89
N THR A 71 2.24 5.65 -22.70
CA THR A 71 2.66 6.76 -23.58
C THR A 71 3.11 7.94 -22.72
N PRO A 72 3.94 8.86 -23.22
CA PRO A 72 4.35 10.04 -22.47
C PRO A 72 3.15 10.87 -21.98
N THR A 73 2.12 11.00 -22.81
CA THR A 73 0.87 11.69 -22.45
C THR A 73 0.14 10.98 -21.32
N MET A 74 0.03 9.65 -21.36
CA MET A 74 -0.58 8.86 -20.29
C MET A 74 0.19 9.01 -18.97
N ILE A 75 1.53 8.92 -19.01
CA ILE A 75 2.38 9.09 -17.82
C ILE A 75 2.11 10.43 -17.16
N ARG A 76 2.14 11.52 -17.95
CA ARG A 76 1.85 12.87 -17.44
C ARG A 76 0.44 12.99 -16.88
N GLN A 77 -0.56 12.41 -17.55
CA GLN A 77 -1.94 12.42 -17.07
C GLN A 77 -2.07 11.70 -15.73
N THR A 78 -1.33 10.62 -15.51
CA THR A 78 -1.37 9.93 -14.22
C THR A 78 -0.99 10.87 -13.07
N TRP A 79 -0.11 11.85 -13.25
CA TRP A 79 0.30 12.73 -12.14
C TRP A 79 -0.76 13.72 -11.68
N THR A 80 -1.72 14.04 -12.53
CA THR A 80 -2.72 15.08 -12.25
C THR A 80 -4.13 14.53 -12.08
N ASN A 81 -4.42 13.34 -12.60
CA ASN A 81 -5.73 12.72 -12.45
C ASN A 81 -5.83 11.94 -11.12
N ASN A 82 -7.03 11.44 -10.81
CA ASN A 82 -7.28 10.63 -9.62
C ASN A 82 -7.11 9.12 -9.88
N THR A 83 -6.32 8.71 -10.88
CA THR A 83 -6.09 7.27 -11.08
C THR A 83 -5.30 6.69 -9.90
N PRO A 84 -5.61 5.44 -9.49
CA PRO A 84 -4.92 4.80 -8.39
C PRO A 84 -3.46 4.46 -8.72
N VAL A 85 -3.09 4.48 -9.99
CA VAL A 85 -1.72 4.22 -10.46
C VAL A 85 -1.07 5.52 -10.96
N LYS A 86 0.17 5.73 -10.56
CA LYS A 86 1.07 6.81 -10.99
C LYS A 86 2.33 6.22 -11.60
N PHE A 87 2.85 6.82 -12.66
CA PHE A 87 4.11 6.40 -13.26
C PHE A 87 5.23 7.34 -12.83
N PHE A 88 6.09 6.92 -11.92
CA PHE A 88 7.22 7.74 -11.48
C PHE A 88 8.52 7.30 -12.16
N PRO A 89 9.45 8.24 -12.43
CA PRO A 89 10.74 7.89 -12.97
C PRO A 89 11.51 7.07 -11.93
N VAL A 90 12.11 5.96 -12.35
CA VAL A 90 12.98 5.14 -11.49
C VAL A 90 14.34 5.09 -12.16
N CYS A 91 15.37 5.62 -11.47
CA CYS A 91 16.75 5.42 -11.88
C CYS A 91 17.09 3.94 -11.69
N ARG A 92 17.10 3.18 -12.79
CA ARG A 92 17.41 1.74 -12.79
C ARG A 92 18.91 1.44 -12.81
N ASP A 93 19.74 2.47 -12.95
CA ASP A 93 21.17 2.37 -13.21
C ASP A 93 21.97 3.20 -12.20
N GLU A 94 23.09 2.65 -11.73
CA GLU A 94 24.22 3.45 -11.25
C GLU A 94 24.94 4.03 -12.48
N TYR A 95 24.32 5.00 -13.16
CA TYR A 95 25.03 5.75 -14.18
C TYR A 95 25.84 6.85 -13.50
N THR A 96 27.15 6.65 -13.37
CA THR A 96 28.08 7.75 -13.09
C THR A 96 28.13 8.61 -14.35
N PRO A 97 27.68 9.88 -14.32
CA PRO A 97 27.76 10.74 -15.49
C PRO A 97 29.24 10.97 -15.83
N GLU A 98 29.71 10.39 -16.92
CA GLU A 98 31.02 10.75 -17.46
C GLU A 98 30.90 12.12 -18.13
N LEU A 99 31.75 13.05 -17.70
CA LEU A 99 31.91 14.34 -18.36
C LEU A 99 32.42 14.07 -19.78
N SER A 100 31.75 14.65 -20.77
CA SER A 100 32.22 14.56 -22.15
C SER A 100 33.62 15.20 -22.25
N SER A 101 34.53 14.58 -23.01
CA SER A 101 35.90 15.07 -23.18
C SER A 101 35.98 16.33 -24.06
N VAL A 102 34.85 16.81 -24.60
CA VAL A 102 34.79 17.86 -25.63
C VAL A 102 33.90 19.04 -25.22
N GLU A 103 32.89 18.86 -24.36
CA GLU A 103 32.01 19.95 -23.91
C GLU A 103 31.71 19.89 -22.39
N LEU A 104 31.73 21.07 -21.75
CA LEU A 104 31.43 21.34 -20.33
C LEU A 104 29.95 21.12 -19.94
N ILE A 105 29.16 20.47 -20.80
CA ILE A 105 27.72 20.26 -20.59
C ILE A 105 27.52 18.81 -20.14
N PRO A 106 26.86 18.56 -19.00
CA PRO A 106 26.49 17.21 -18.60
C PRO A 106 25.61 16.57 -19.68
N VAL A 107 25.86 15.30 -20.02
CA VAL A 107 24.99 14.55 -20.93
C VAL A 107 23.59 14.46 -20.32
N GLU A 108 22.66 15.26 -20.83
CA GLU A 108 21.27 15.27 -20.38
C GLU A 108 20.57 14.00 -20.86
N ARG A 109 20.16 13.14 -19.93
CA ARG A 109 19.43 11.91 -20.27
C ARG A 109 17.97 12.25 -20.53
N PHE A 110 17.53 12.14 -21.78
CA PHE A 110 16.10 12.12 -22.09
C PHE A 110 15.46 10.85 -21.49
N LEU A 111 14.49 11.05 -20.59
CA LEU A 111 13.72 9.94 -20.02
C LEU A 111 12.84 9.31 -21.12
N SER A 112 13.04 8.01 -21.33
CA SER A 112 12.16 7.21 -22.18
C SER A 112 10.96 6.72 -21.38
N VAL A 113 9.95 6.21 -22.08
CA VAL A 113 8.79 5.57 -21.44
C VAL A 113 9.20 4.40 -20.55
N ASP A 114 10.28 3.69 -20.89
CA ASP A 114 10.79 2.54 -20.15
C ASP A 114 11.41 2.90 -18.80
N ASP A 115 11.75 4.17 -18.59
CA ASP A 115 12.34 4.69 -17.34
C ASP A 115 11.29 4.98 -16.27
N TYR A 116 10.00 4.85 -16.61
CA TYR A 116 8.90 4.99 -15.68
C TYR A 116 8.44 3.63 -15.15
N HIS A 117 8.07 3.59 -13.87
CA HIS A 117 7.54 2.40 -13.21
C HIS A 117 6.17 2.70 -12.60
N PRO A 118 5.22 1.75 -12.60
CA PRO A 118 3.92 1.94 -11.97
C PRO A 118 4.02 1.89 -10.44
N PHE A 119 3.38 2.85 -9.80
CA PHE A 119 3.19 2.91 -8.35
C PHE A 119 1.71 3.02 -8.04
N ILE A 120 1.22 2.21 -7.11
CA ILE A 120 -0.20 2.11 -6.76
C ILE A 120 -0.42 2.86 -5.44
N SER A 121 -1.50 3.64 -5.35
CA SER A 121 -1.84 4.38 -4.13
C SER A 121 -2.01 3.43 -2.95
N ALA A 122 -1.31 3.70 -1.86
CA ALA A 122 -1.44 2.93 -0.62
C ALA A 122 -2.89 2.99 -0.09
N ALA A 123 -3.53 4.15 -0.24
CA ALA A 123 -4.93 4.34 0.15
C ALA A 123 -5.89 3.46 -0.64
N THR A 124 -5.73 3.38 -1.96
CA THR A 124 -6.55 2.49 -2.79
C THR A 124 -6.33 1.02 -2.41
N VAL A 125 -5.08 0.60 -2.18
CA VAL A 125 -4.77 -0.78 -1.77
C VAL A 125 -5.48 -1.15 -0.47
N VAL A 126 -5.32 -0.33 0.57
CA VAL A 126 -5.93 -0.59 1.87
C VAL A 126 -7.45 -0.55 1.78
N GLN A 127 -8.04 0.44 1.11
CA GLN A 127 -9.50 0.50 0.95
C GLN A 127 -10.05 -0.72 0.23
N THR A 128 -9.38 -1.16 -0.85
CA THR A 128 -9.80 -2.34 -1.62
C THR A 128 -9.76 -3.59 -0.74
N LEU A 129 -8.65 -3.83 -0.05
CA LEU A 129 -8.47 -4.97 0.87
C LEU A 129 -9.58 -5.08 1.93
N PHE A 130 -9.91 -3.96 2.57
CA PHE A 130 -10.97 -3.95 3.58
C PHE A 130 -12.35 -4.12 2.94
N SER A 131 -12.62 -3.46 1.81
CA SER A 131 -13.92 -3.53 1.13
C SER A 131 -14.23 -4.93 0.58
N GLU A 132 -13.25 -5.62 0.02
CA GLU A 132 -13.40 -6.99 -0.50
C GLU A 132 -13.64 -8.01 0.62
N ALA A 133 -13.14 -7.71 1.82
CA ALA A 133 -13.43 -8.46 3.03
C ALA A 133 -14.74 -8.04 3.73
N GLY A 134 -15.52 -7.12 3.12
CA GLY A 134 -16.82 -6.67 3.64
C GLY A 134 -16.74 -5.63 4.77
N TYR A 135 -15.60 -4.96 4.95
CA TYR A 135 -15.40 -3.94 5.97
C TYR A 135 -15.49 -2.52 5.40
N THR A 136 -16.12 -1.62 6.15
CA THR A 136 -16.01 -0.17 5.95
C THR A 136 -14.86 0.37 6.78
N LEU A 137 -13.97 1.14 6.16
CA LEU A 137 -12.77 1.66 6.80
C LEU A 137 -12.90 3.14 7.14
N GLU A 138 -12.93 3.44 8.44
CA GLU A 138 -12.94 4.81 8.97
C GLU A 138 -11.66 5.05 9.79
N SER A 139 -10.82 5.97 9.32
CA SER A 139 -9.58 6.31 9.99
C SER A 139 -9.10 7.70 9.60
N ASP A 140 -8.91 8.58 10.59
CA ASP A 140 -8.35 9.91 10.37
C ASP A 140 -6.94 9.86 9.76
N PHE A 141 -6.14 8.88 10.17
CA PHE A 141 -4.80 8.66 9.61
C PHE A 141 -4.85 8.33 8.12
N LEU A 142 -5.69 7.36 7.73
CA LEU A 142 -5.82 6.95 6.32
C LEU A 142 -6.52 8.01 5.46
N ASN A 143 -7.32 8.87 6.09
CA ASN A 143 -7.94 10.03 5.45
C ASN A 143 -7.03 11.26 5.39
N GLY A 144 -5.92 11.26 6.13
CA GLY A 144 -4.95 12.33 6.15
C GLY A 144 -4.20 12.50 4.82
N GLU A 145 -3.79 13.74 4.54
CA GLU A 145 -3.05 14.09 3.32
C GLU A 145 -1.76 13.27 3.17
N PHE A 146 -1.03 13.09 4.27
CA PHE A 146 0.20 12.29 4.28
C PHE A 146 -0.04 10.88 3.76
N PHE A 147 -1.00 10.13 4.31
CA PHE A 147 -1.22 8.75 3.89
C PHE A 147 -1.73 8.66 2.44
N ARG A 148 -2.60 9.59 2.04
CA ARG A 148 -3.11 9.68 0.65
C ARG A 148 -2.05 10.08 -0.36
N SER A 149 -0.93 10.65 0.09
CA SER A 149 0.25 10.93 -0.74
C SER A 149 1.15 9.72 -0.97
N LEU A 150 0.97 8.62 -0.22
CA LEU A 150 1.82 7.44 -0.31
C LEU A 150 1.46 6.54 -1.48
N TYR A 151 2.49 6.03 -2.15
CA TYR A 151 2.38 5.04 -3.21
C TYR A 151 3.35 3.89 -3.00
N LEU A 152 2.94 2.70 -3.43
CA LEU A 152 3.65 1.44 -3.29
C LEU A 152 4.05 0.92 -4.66
N SER A 153 5.25 0.35 -4.76
CA SER A 153 5.71 -0.37 -5.95
C SER A 153 6.18 -1.75 -5.52
N GLY A 154 6.06 -2.71 -6.42
CA GLY A 154 6.74 -4.00 -6.28
C GLY A 154 8.26 -3.84 -6.38
N ALA A 155 8.98 -4.92 -6.06
CA ALA A 155 10.41 -5.00 -6.33
C ALA A 155 10.64 -4.91 -7.85
N TYR A 156 11.45 -3.95 -8.28
CA TYR A 156 11.84 -3.83 -9.69
C TYR A 156 13.17 -4.53 -9.90
N SER A 157 13.28 -5.29 -11.00
CA SER A 157 14.54 -5.90 -11.41
C SER A 157 15.54 -4.81 -11.81
N SER A 158 16.68 -4.75 -11.13
CA SER A 158 17.83 -3.95 -11.60
C SER A 158 18.27 -4.46 -12.97
N ARG A 159 18.60 -3.55 -13.90
CA ARG A 159 19.13 -3.90 -15.21
C ARG A 159 20.63 -3.59 -15.20
N ASP A 160 21.45 -4.60 -15.48
CA ASP A 160 22.88 -4.36 -15.73
C ASP A 160 23.04 -3.69 -17.11
N THR A 161 23.11 -2.36 -17.11
CA THR A 161 23.30 -1.56 -18.32
C THR A 161 24.72 -1.60 -18.85
N ASN A 162 25.70 -2.09 -18.08
CA ASN A 162 27.07 -2.27 -18.59
C ASN A 162 27.13 -3.40 -19.63
N ALA A 163 26.39 -4.48 -19.40
CA ALA A 163 26.29 -5.58 -20.36
C ALA A 163 25.63 -5.15 -21.70
N LEU A 164 24.57 -4.33 -21.62
CA LEU A 164 23.89 -3.77 -22.79
C LEU A 164 24.76 -2.74 -23.53
N ARG A 165 25.50 -1.89 -22.80
CA ARG A 165 26.45 -0.94 -23.38
C ARG A 165 27.58 -1.64 -24.12
N ASN A 166 28.21 -2.64 -23.51
CA ASN A 166 29.26 -3.44 -24.14
C ASN A 166 28.78 -4.13 -25.42
N HIS A 167 27.53 -4.61 -25.44
CA HIS A 167 26.92 -5.19 -26.62
C HIS A 167 26.65 -4.16 -27.73
N MET A 168 26.18 -2.96 -27.39
CA MET A 168 25.96 -1.88 -28.35
C MET A 168 27.28 -1.29 -28.90
N ASP A 169 28.29 -1.10 -28.06
CA ASP A 169 29.63 -0.65 -28.46
C ASP A 169 30.34 -1.67 -29.35
N PHE A 170 30.12 -2.97 -29.14
CA PHE A 170 30.59 -4.02 -30.02
C PHE A 170 29.95 -3.95 -31.42
N LEU A 171 28.66 -3.60 -31.50
CA LEU A 171 27.93 -3.46 -32.77
C LEU A 171 28.26 -2.16 -33.53
N ALA A 172 28.66 -1.10 -32.84
CA ALA A 172 29.05 0.17 -33.45
C ALA A 172 30.47 0.16 -34.06
N ARG A 173 31.28 -0.87 -33.78
CA ARG A 173 32.67 -1.02 -34.25
C ARG A 173 32.82 -1.80 -35.57
N ARG A 174 31.76 -1.99 -36.35
CA ARG A 174 31.80 -2.71 -37.64
C ARG A 174 31.66 -1.79 -38.85
#